data_AF-A0A841L2S0-F1
#
_entry.id   AF-A0A841L2S0-F1
#
_cell.length_a   1.000
_cell.length_b   1.000
_cell.length_c   1.000
_cell.angle_alpha   90.00
_cell.angle_beta   90.00
_cell.angle_gamma   90.00
#
_symmetry.space_group_name_H-M   'P 1'
#
loop_
_entity.id
_entity.type
_entity.pdbx_description
1 polymer ?
#
loop_
_entity_poly.entity_id
_entity_poly.type
_entity_poly.pdbx_seq_one_letter_code
_entity_poly.pdbx_strand_id
1 'polypeptide(L)'
;MSFLNPSAADRRKRFLIVGGASVAITALVMFAFLIENRSGYMKPDPKIIYAESWSADRTREDAIADQVATTQAREAKLAEARDYIDTLSGPARQAAQEQYDAYVAGGAIRKDVPYVPASEPPVM
;
A
#
# COMPACT_ATOMS: atom_id res chain seq x y z
N MET A 1 42.14 -32.59 -12.42
CA MET A 1 41.34 -32.61 -11.17
C MET A 1 39.92 -33.05 -11.52
N SER A 2 39.55 -34.30 -11.23
CA SER A 2 38.19 -34.80 -11.50
C SER A 2 37.22 -34.25 -10.46
N PHE A 3 36.09 -33.68 -10.89
CA PHE A 3 35.03 -33.19 -10.00
C PHE A 3 34.45 -34.30 -9.10
N LEU A 4 34.57 -35.56 -9.56
CA LEU A 4 34.08 -36.76 -8.87
C LEU A 4 34.98 -37.21 -7.71
N ASN A 5 36.23 -36.74 -7.65
CA ASN A 5 37.15 -37.13 -6.57
C ASN A 5 38.02 -35.94 -6.11
N PRO A 6 37.43 -34.97 -5.38
CA PRO A 6 38.13 -33.79 -4.90
C PRO A 6 39.13 -34.11 -3.79
N SER A 7 40.20 -33.32 -3.71
CA SER A 7 41.17 -33.39 -2.61
C SER A 7 40.52 -33.08 -1.26
N ALA A 8 41.12 -33.51 -0.15
CA ALA A 8 40.61 -33.22 1.19
C ALA A 8 40.50 -31.70 1.46
N ALA A 9 41.44 -30.92 0.91
CA ALA A 9 41.42 -29.46 1.01
C ALA A 9 40.23 -28.85 0.25
N ASP A 10 39.93 -29.35 -0.95
CA ASP A 10 38.78 -28.87 -1.75
C ASP A 10 37.44 -29.23 -1.11
N ARG A 11 37.32 -30.41 -0.49
CA ARG A 11 36.13 -30.80 0.28
C ARG A 11 35.91 -29.85 1.45
N ARG A 12 36.96 -29.58 2.24
CA ARG A 12 36.89 -28.66 3.38
C ARG A 12 36.50 -27.25 2.93
N LYS A 13 37.10 -26.75 1.84
CA LYS A 13 36.75 -25.44 1.27
C LYS A 13 35.29 -25.37 0.83
N ARG A 14 34.78 -26.39 0.13
CA ARG A 14 33.37 -26.48 -0.27
C ARG A 14 32.42 -26.52 0.92
N PHE A 15 32.75 -27.31 1.95
CA PHE A 15 31.97 -27.37 3.18
C PHE A 15 31.91 -26.02 3.90
N LEU A 16 33.03 -25.29 3.98
CA LEU A 16 33.06 -23.97 4.59
C LEU A 16 32.28 -22.94 3.77
N ILE A 17 32.35 -22.99 2.44
CA ILE A 17 31.60 -22.07 1.58
C ILE A 17 30.10 -22.35 1.66
N VAL A 18 29.69 -23.61 1.50
CA VAL A 18 28.26 -23.97 1.48
C VAL A 18 27.66 -23.87 2.89
N GLY A 19 28.36 -24.41 3.89
CA GLY A 19 27.94 -24.32 5.30
C GLY A 19 27.91 -22.86 5.76
N GLY A 20 28.95 -22.08 5.48
CA GLY A 20 28.99 -20.65 5.78
C GLY A 20 27.89 -19.85 5.09
N ALA A 21 27.64 -20.10 3.80
CA ALA A 21 26.58 -19.45 3.05
C ALA A 21 25.19 -19.79 3.61
N SER A 22 24.94 -21.04 3.99
CA SER A 22 23.65 -21.44 4.55
C SER A 22 23.34 -20.73 5.88
N VAL A 23 24.33 -20.58 6.76
CA VAL A 23 24.18 -19.84 8.02
C VAL A 23 23.98 -18.34 7.75
N ALA A 24 24.77 -17.77 6.84
CA ALA A 24 24.68 -16.35 6.50
C ALA A 24 23.32 -15.96 5.89
N ILE A 25 22.81 -16.76 4.95
CA ILE A 25 21.49 -16.53 4.31
C ILE A 25 20.38 -16.66 5.36
N THR A 26 20.44 -17.68 6.21
CA THR A 26 19.43 -17.88 7.27
C THR A 26 19.41 -16.70 8.24
N ALA A 27 20.58 -16.25 8.69
CA ALA A 27 20.70 -15.08 9.56
C ALA A 27 20.16 -13.82 8.87
N LEU A 28 20.46 -13.62 7.59
CA LEU A 28 19.99 -12.47 6.82
C LEU A 28 18.47 -12.43 6.71
N VAL A 29 17.83 -13.58 6.45
CA VAL A 29 16.36 -13.69 6.44
C VAL A 29 15.77 -13.38 7.82
N MET A 30 16.33 -13.94 8.90
CA MET A 30 15.87 -13.64 10.26
C MET A 30 16.00 -12.15 10.61
N PHE A 31 17.12 -11.52 10.24
CA PHE A 31 17.33 -10.09 10.47
C PHE A 31 16.37 -9.24 9.63
N ALA A 32 16.11 -9.61 8.37
CA ALA A 32 15.13 -8.93 7.53
C ALA A 32 13.73 -8.96 8.18
N PHE A 33 13.30 -10.12 8.68
CA PHE A 33 12.03 -10.24 9.42
C PHE A 33 12.01 -9.42 10.71
N LEU A 34 13.11 -9.37 11.48
CA LEU A 34 13.19 -8.58 12.71
C LEU A 34 13.13 -7.07 12.42
N ILE A 35 13.78 -6.62 11.35
CA ILE A 35 13.73 -5.22 10.90
C ILE A 35 12.30 -4.89 10.44
N GLU A 36 11.71 -5.73 9.58
CA GLU A 36 10.34 -5.55 9.09
C GLU A 36 9.30 -5.56 10.22
N ASN A 37 9.45 -6.43 11.21
CA ASN A 37 8.58 -6.47 12.38
C ASN A 37 8.70 -5.18 13.23
N ARG A 38 9.91 -4.64 13.37
CA ARG A 38 10.14 -3.39 14.13
C ARG A 38 9.68 -2.14 13.37
N SER A 39 9.78 -2.15 12.04
CA SER A 39 9.26 -1.10 11.17
C SER A 39 7.75 -1.20 10.95
N GLY A 40 7.11 -2.21 11.53
CA GLY A 40 5.69 -2.45 11.43
C GLY A 40 5.34 -3.02 10.06
N TYR A 41 4.76 -4.21 10.06
CA TYR A 41 3.96 -4.67 8.92
C TYR A 41 2.77 -3.71 8.81
N MET A 42 2.95 -2.57 8.12
CA MET A 42 1.84 -1.70 7.72
C MET A 42 1.04 -2.44 6.65
N LYS A 43 0.30 -3.47 7.08
CA LYS A 43 -0.82 -3.94 6.27
C LYS A 43 -1.82 -2.78 6.26
N PRO A 44 -2.34 -2.36 5.09
CA PRO A 44 -3.50 -1.48 5.07
C PRO A 44 -4.56 -2.11 5.98
N ASP A 45 -5.11 -1.33 6.91
CA ASP A 45 -6.16 -1.83 7.78
C ASP A 45 -7.24 -2.51 6.92
N PRO A 46 -7.64 -3.76 7.24
CA PRO A 46 -8.66 -4.44 6.47
C PRO A 46 -9.95 -3.65 6.55
N LYS A 47 -10.25 -2.89 5.50
CA LYS A 47 -11.54 -2.21 5.33
C LYS A 47 -12.58 -3.27 5.02
N ILE A 48 -13.45 -3.55 6.00
CA ILE A 48 -14.65 -4.34 5.77
C ILE A 48 -15.58 -3.49 4.91
N ILE A 49 -15.58 -3.76 3.60
CA ILE A 49 -16.57 -3.20 2.68
C ILE A 49 -17.82 -4.06 2.86
N TYR A 50 -18.81 -3.52 3.58
CA TYR A 50 -20.14 -4.11 3.56
C TYR A 50 -20.65 -4.01 2.13
N ALA A 51 -20.88 -5.16 1.49
CA ALA A 51 -21.66 -5.17 0.27
C ALA A 51 -23.03 -4.58 0.62
N GLU A 52 -23.43 -3.50 -0.05
CA GLU A 52 -24.75 -2.93 0.14
C GLU A 52 -25.80 -4.03 -0.01
N SER A 53 -26.58 -4.27 1.04
CA SER A 53 -27.69 -5.21 1.00
C SER A 53 -28.83 -4.57 0.20
N TRP A 54 -28.99 -4.96 -1.06
CA TRP A 54 -30.10 -4.50 -1.88
C TRP A 54 -31.32 -5.41 -1.68
N SER A 55 -32.52 -4.81 -1.68
CA SER A 55 -33.77 -5.57 -1.75
C SER A 55 -33.83 -6.41 -3.03
N ALA A 56 -34.39 -7.61 -2.95
CA ALA A 56 -34.61 -8.46 -4.12
C ALA A 56 -35.59 -7.83 -5.13
N ASP A 57 -36.47 -6.93 -4.67
CA ASP A 57 -37.50 -6.27 -5.47
C ASP A 57 -37.04 -4.91 -6.03
N ARG A 58 -35.73 -4.65 -6.08
CA ARG A 58 -35.19 -3.35 -6.52
C ARG A 58 -35.61 -3.04 -7.96
N THR A 59 -36.16 -1.84 -8.15
CA THR A 59 -36.58 -1.37 -9.47
C THR A 59 -35.43 -0.69 -10.21
N ARG A 60 -35.62 -0.44 -11.51
CA ARG A 60 -34.63 0.32 -12.31
C ARG A 60 -34.49 1.75 -11.80
N GLU A 61 -35.58 2.33 -11.32
CA GLU A 61 -35.67 3.66 -10.76
C GLU A 61 -34.82 3.77 -9.49
N ASP A 62 -34.86 2.76 -8.61
CA ASP A 62 -34.02 2.71 -7.40
C ASP A 62 -32.52 2.64 -7.76
N ALA A 63 -32.16 1.90 -8.82
CA ALA A 63 -30.78 1.83 -9.28
C ALA A 63 -30.26 3.18 -9.81
N ILE A 64 -31.12 3.94 -10.51
CA ILE A 64 -30.78 5.26 -11.00
C ILE A 64 -30.68 6.26 -9.84
N ALA A 65 -31.60 6.20 -8.87
CA ALA A 65 -31.58 7.07 -7.69
C ALA A 65 -30.29 6.89 -6.88
N ASP A 66 -29.85 5.65 -6.65
CA ASP A 66 -28.61 5.38 -5.93
C ASP A 66 -27.37 5.79 -6.71
N GLN A 67 -27.38 5.66 -8.04
CA GLN A 67 -26.30 6.16 -8.88
C GLN A 67 -26.17 7.68 -8.79
N VAL A 68 -27.30 8.39 -8.77
CA VAL A 68 -27.33 9.85 -8.59
C VAL A 68 -26.81 10.21 -7.19
N ALA A 69 -27.29 9.53 -6.14
CA ALA A 69 -26.84 9.76 -4.77
C ALA A 69 -25.33 9.53 -4.60
N THR A 70 -24.80 8.45 -5.18
CA THR A 70 -23.36 8.13 -5.18
C THR A 70 -22.54 9.21 -5.91
N THR A 71 -23.06 9.70 -7.04
CA THR A 71 -22.41 10.77 -7.80
C THR A 71 -22.37 12.07 -7.01
N GLN A 72 -23.47 12.45 -6.38
CA GLN A 72 -23.55 13.65 -5.53
C GLN A 72 -22.62 13.56 -4.32
N ALA A 73 -22.59 12.40 -3.64
CA ALA A 73 -21.68 12.18 -2.51
C ALA A 73 -20.21 12.29 -2.93
N ARG A 74 -19.86 11.78 -4.12
CA ARG A 74 -18.51 11.93 -4.68
C ARG A 74 -18.17 13.39 -4.98
N GLU A 75 -19.07 14.14 -5.59
CA GLU A 75 -18.85 15.56 -5.90
C GLU A 75 -18.66 16.39 -4.62
N ALA A 76 -19.43 16.10 -3.57
CA ALA A 76 -19.27 16.74 -2.27
C ALA A 76 -17.88 16.46 -1.66
N LYS A 77 -17.41 15.20 -1.73
CA LYS A 77 -16.07 14.84 -1.24
C LYS A 77 -14.94 15.50 -2.04
N LEU A 78 -15.11 15.62 -3.34
CA LEU A 78 -14.15 16.35 -4.18
C LEU A 78 -14.15 17.85 -3.87
N ALA A 79 -15.29 18.45 -3.52
CA ALA A 79 -15.37 19.83 -3.08
C ALA A 79 -14.64 20.04 -1.76
N GLU A 80 -14.90 19.19 -0.75
CA GLU A 80 -14.20 19.21 0.54
C GLU A 80 -12.68 19.09 0.38
N ALA A 81 -12.22 18.22 -0.53
CA ALA A 81 -10.79 18.08 -0.82
C ALA A 81 -10.18 19.36 -1.43
N ARG A 82 -10.91 20.05 -2.33
CA ARG A 82 -10.44 21.32 -2.90
C ARG A 82 -10.36 22.41 -1.83
N ASP A 83 -11.38 22.51 -0.98
CA ASP A 83 -11.42 23.48 0.12
C ASP A 83 -10.23 23.25 1.07
N TYR A 84 -9.92 21.99 1.39
CA TYR A 84 -8.76 21.63 2.21
C TYR A 84 -7.43 22.02 1.55
N ILE A 85 -7.24 21.72 0.26
CA ILE A 85 -6.04 22.12 -0.49
C ILE A 85 -5.86 23.63 -0.48
N ASP A 86 -6.96 24.39 -0.52
CA ASP A 86 -6.91 25.84 -0.45
C ASP A 86 -6.43 26.39 0.89
N THR A 87 -6.62 25.64 1.99
CA THR A 87 -6.04 25.99 3.30
C THR A 87 -4.54 25.74 3.40
N LEU A 88 -3.95 24.94 2.50
CA LEU A 88 -2.54 24.60 2.51
C LEU A 88 -1.70 25.61 1.72
N SER A 89 -0.42 25.70 2.07
CA SER A 89 0.56 26.54 1.36
C SER A 89 1.89 25.80 1.13
N GLY A 90 2.67 26.29 0.17
CA GLY A 90 4.01 25.78 -0.13
C GLY A 90 4.03 24.31 -0.59
N PRO A 91 5.04 23.52 -0.18
CA PRO A 91 5.20 22.13 -0.61
C PRO A 91 4.01 21.22 -0.24
N ALA A 92 3.34 21.49 0.89
CA ALA A 92 2.19 20.72 1.34
C ALA A 92 0.99 20.86 0.39
N ARG A 93 0.78 22.08 -0.16
CA ARG A 93 -0.27 22.31 -1.17
C ARG A 93 0.02 21.56 -2.46
N GLN A 94 1.26 21.58 -2.92
CA GLN A 94 1.65 20.89 -4.17
C GLN A 94 1.45 19.38 -4.05
N ALA A 95 1.89 18.77 -2.95
CA ALA A 95 1.69 17.33 -2.71
C ALA A 95 0.20 16.97 -2.63
N ALA A 96 -0.61 17.78 -1.95
CA ALA A 96 -2.05 17.56 -1.85
C ALA A 96 -2.78 17.73 -3.21
N GLN A 97 -2.34 18.69 -4.03
CA GLN A 97 -2.87 18.89 -5.38
C GLN A 97 -2.51 17.72 -6.31
N GLU A 98 -1.27 17.23 -6.28
CA GLU A 98 -0.86 16.06 -7.08
C GLU A 98 -1.65 14.81 -6.70
N GLN A 99 -1.92 14.60 -5.42
CA GLN A 99 -2.77 13.49 -4.97
C GLN A 99 -4.22 13.62 -5.47
N TYR A 100 -4.78 14.83 -5.42
CA TYR A 100 -6.10 15.11 -5.96
C TYR A 100 -6.16 14.86 -7.47
N ASP A 101 -5.17 15.35 -8.22
CA ASP A 101 -5.10 15.20 -9.67
C ASP A 101 -4.93 13.72 -10.07
N ALA A 102 -4.10 12.96 -9.33
CA ALA A 102 -3.95 11.53 -9.53
C ALA A 102 -5.26 10.75 -9.26
N TYR A 103 -6.02 11.14 -8.22
CA TYR A 103 -7.32 10.56 -7.92
C TYR A 103 -8.36 10.83 -9.03
N VAL A 104 -8.38 12.06 -9.57
CA VAL A 104 -9.28 12.44 -10.67
C VAL A 104 -8.88 11.74 -11.98
N ALA A 105 -7.59 11.70 -12.31
CA ALA A 105 -7.07 11.07 -13.53
C ALA A 105 -7.17 9.55 -13.51
N GLY A 106 -7.07 8.91 -12.34
CA GLY A 106 -7.19 7.46 -12.14
C GLY A 106 -8.60 6.89 -12.35
N GLY A 107 -9.58 7.73 -12.72
CA GLY A 107 -10.92 7.28 -13.09
C GLY A 107 -11.78 6.81 -11.91
N ALA A 108 -11.40 7.13 -10.67
CA ALA A 108 -12.16 6.99 -9.40
C ALA A 108 -12.88 5.65 -9.09
N ILE A 109 -12.83 4.65 -9.96
CA ILE A 109 -13.60 3.40 -9.85
C ILE A 109 -12.71 2.18 -9.57
N ARG A 110 -11.38 2.30 -9.69
CA ARG A 110 -10.47 1.22 -9.22
C ARG A 110 -9.30 1.76 -8.43
N LYS A 111 -9.21 1.22 -7.21
CA LYS A 111 -8.17 1.33 -6.19
C LYS A 111 -8.31 2.56 -5.31
N ASP A 112 -9.00 2.39 -4.19
CA ASP A 112 -8.41 2.31 -2.85
C ASP A 112 -7.17 3.17 -2.57
N VAL A 113 -7.06 4.39 -3.12
CA VAL A 113 -6.13 5.40 -2.61
C VAL A 113 -6.82 5.98 -1.38
N PRO A 114 -6.43 5.63 -0.15
CA PRO A 114 -6.93 6.34 1.02
C PRO A 114 -6.47 7.78 0.85
N TYR A 115 -7.37 8.74 1.06
CA TYR A 115 -6.95 10.08 1.40
C TYR A 115 -6.06 9.96 2.66
N VAL A 116 -4.75 10.19 2.50
CA VAL A 116 -3.81 10.30 3.60
C VAL A 116 -3.69 11.79 3.86
N PRO A 117 -4.29 12.35 4.93
CA PRO A 117 -4.01 13.72 5.31
C PRO A 117 -2.50 13.83 5.48
N ALA A 118 -1.91 14.87 4.87
CA ALA A 118 -0.50 15.15 5.03
C ALA A 118 -0.20 15.11 6.53
N SER A 119 0.70 14.21 6.94
CA SER A 119 1.10 14.03 8.33
C SER A 119 1.31 15.40 8.95
N GLU A 120 0.69 15.63 10.11
CA GLU A 120 0.84 16.86 10.88
C GLU A 120 2.31 17.29 10.87
N PRO A 121 2.61 18.58 10.61
CA PRO A 121 3.99 19.05 10.64
C PRO A 121 4.59 18.67 12.00
N PRO A 122 5.86 18.21 12.02
CA PRO A 122 6.48 17.70 13.24
C PRO A 122 6.36 18.76 14.33
N VAL A 123 5.67 18.39 15.42
CA VAL A 123 5.72 19.15 16.66
C VAL A 123 7.17 19.06 17.14
N MET A 124 7.77 20.23 17.39
CA MET A 124 9.20 20.46 17.66
C MET A 124 9.86 19.43 18.59
#